data_AF-A0A1J0EE78-F1
#
_entry.id   AF-A0A1J0EE78-F1
#
_cell.length_a   1.000
_cell.length_b   1.000
_cell.length_c   1.000
_cell.angle_alpha   90.00
_cell.angle_beta   90.00
_cell.angle_gamma   90.00
#
_symmetry.space_group_name_H-M   'P 1'
#
loop_
_entity.id
_entity.type
_entity.pdbx_description
1 polymer ?
#
loop_
_entity_poly.entity_id
_entity_poly.type
_entity_poly.pdbx_seq_one_letter_code
_entity_poly.pdbx_strand_id
1 'polypeptide(L)'
;MPHGQPVDTFCQPGDLICIDEAWRFWGSDSKIGTEHRIFFREHRHYAHAETGVTCDLVLMVQDISDLHRILKTVVELSFRTTKIKSLGLNKIYRVEMWEGWKQTAKARVDVMKKSMTRRFSRSIRRTQAVTAKKSRWMTDRTS
;
A
#
# COMPACT_ATOMS: atom_id res chain seq x y z
N MET A 1 -3.66 18.50 -10.05
CA MET A 1 -4.30 19.29 -8.97
C MET A 1 -3.89 20.76 -9.13
N PRO A 2 -4.78 21.76 -8.91
CA PRO A 2 -4.42 23.17 -9.03
C PRO A 2 -3.52 23.58 -7.85
N HIS A 3 -2.45 24.29 -8.15
CA HIS A 3 -1.41 24.70 -7.22
C HIS A 3 -1.92 25.72 -6.17
N GLY A 4 -1.59 25.49 -4.90
CA GLY A 4 -1.40 26.59 -3.92
C GLY A 4 -2.60 27.06 -3.09
N GLN A 5 -3.74 26.36 -3.09
CA GLN A 5 -4.82 26.64 -2.13
C GLN A 5 -4.88 25.53 -1.08
N PRO A 6 -4.97 25.85 0.23
CA PRO A 6 -5.19 24.87 1.28
C PRO A 6 -6.63 24.36 1.16
N VAL A 7 -6.83 23.40 0.26
CA VAL A 7 -8.05 22.60 0.22
C VAL A 7 -7.96 21.61 1.37
N ASP A 8 -8.95 21.64 2.27
CA ASP A 8 -9.07 20.66 3.35
C ASP A 8 -9.39 19.29 2.74
N THR A 9 -8.34 18.56 2.37
CA THR A 9 -8.42 17.20 1.85
C THR A 9 -8.20 16.21 2.98
N PHE A 10 -8.86 15.06 2.89
CA PHE A 10 -8.72 14.00 3.89
C PHE A 10 -7.28 13.51 4.07
N CYS A 11 -6.48 13.54 3.00
CA CYS A 11 -5.05 13.26 3.06
C CYS A 11 -4.28 14.58 2.97
N GLN A 12 -3.28 14.74 3.83
CA GLN A 12 -2.43 15.91 3.92
C GLN A 12 -0.97 15.54 3.57
N PRO A 13 -0.13 16.52 3.19
CA PRO A 13 1.30 16.30 3.01
C PRO A 13 1.95 15.71 4.27
N GLY A 14 2.83 14.73 4.10
CA GLY A 14 3.47 14.00 5.20
C GLY A 14 2.67 12.85 5.81
N ASP A 15 1.46 12.57 5.32
CA ASP A 15 0.68 11.43 5.80
C ASP A 15 1.24 10.08 5.32
N LEU A 16 1.11 9.07 6.19
CA LEU A 16 1.25 7.66 5.81
C LEU A 16 -0.12 7.11 5.39
N ILE A 17 -0.28 6.87 4.10
CA ILE A 17 -1.54 6.43 3.50
C ILE A 17 -1.52 4.91 3.29
N CYS A 18 -2.30 4.19 4.08
CA CYS A 18 -2.47 2.74 3.97
C CYS A 18 -3.81 2.40 3.29
N ILE A 19 -3.77 1.61 2.21
CA ILE A 19 -4.95 1.22 1.45
C ILE A 19 -5.02 -0.29 1.37
N ASP A 20 -6.03 -0.84 2.02
CA ASP A 20 -6.36 -2.25 1.93
C ASP A 20 -7.32 -2.52 0.77
N GLU A 21 -7.24 -3.74 0.24
CA GLU A 21 -7.94 -4.16 -0.97
C GLU A 21 -7.72 -3.18 -2.14
N ALA A 22 -6.48 -2.70 -2.32
CA ALA A 22 -6.15 -1.64 -3.28
C ALA A 22 -6.49 -2.01 -4.73
N TRP A 23 -6.56 -3.30 -5.05
CA TRP A 23 -6.98 -3.83 -6.36
C TRP A 23 -8.41 -3.40 -6.74
N ARG A 24 -9.28 -3.09 -5.77
CA ARG A 24 -10.65 -2.60 -6.05
C ARG A 24 -10.66 -1.26 -6.79
N PHE A 25 -9.62 -0.45 -6.60
CA PHE A 25 -9.51 0.89 -7.19
C PHE A 25 -8.49 0.92 -8.35
N TRP A 26 -7.42 0.13 -8.23
CA TRP A 26 -6.32 0.13 -9.19
C TRP A 26 -5.94 -1.30 -9.61
N GLY A 27 -6.95 -2.09 -9.94
CA GLY A 27 -6.80 -3.45 -10.46
C GLY A 27 -6.05 -3.49 -11.80
N SER A 28 -5.56 -4.66 -12.19
CA SER A 28 -4.84 -4.89 -13.45
C SER A 28 -5.60 -4.38 -14.68
N ASP A 29 -6.92 -4.52 -14.65
CA ASP A 29 -7.81 -4.23 -15.77
C ASP A 29 -8.49 -2.86 -15.65
N SER A 30 -8.16 -2.10 -14.61
CA SER A 30 -8.78 -0.80 -14.32
C SER A 30 -8.11 0.33 -15.09
N LYS A 31 -8.90 1.26 -15.64
CA LYS A 31 -8.38 2.50 -16.22
C LYS A 31 -8.01 3.47 -15.10
N ILE A 32 -6.74 3.86 -15.02
CA ILE A 32 -6.27 4.84 -14.04
C ILE A 32 -6.31 6.24 -14.64
N GLY A 33 -7.06 7.13 -14.01
CA GLY A 33 -7.12 8.56 -14.33
C GLY A 33 -5.77 9.27 -14.15
N THR A 34 -5.55 10.34 -14.91
CA THR A 34 -4.27 11.07 -14.97
C THR A 34 -3.83 11.61 -13.61
N GLU A 35 -4.75 12.19 -12.83
CA GLU A 35 -4.45 12.73 -11.50
C GLU A 35 -3.87 11.69 -10.54
N HIS A 36 -4.42 10.46 -10.55
CA HIS A 36 -3.89 9.38 -9.72
C HIS A 36 -2.47 9.00 -10.16
N ARG A 37 -2.19 8.96 -11.47
CA ARG A 37 -0.85 8.65 -11.99
C ARG A 37 0.19 9.68 -11.55
N ILE A 38 -0.17 10.97 -11.62
CA ILE A 38 0.70 12.06 -11.16
C ILE A 38 0.95 11.91 -9.67
N PHE A 39 -0.12 11.74 -8.88
CA PHE A 39 -0.01 11.56 -7.43
C PHE A 39 0.90 10.40 -7.04
N PHE A 40 0.71 9.20 -7.61
CA PHE A 40 1.56 8.05 -7.28
C PHE A 40 3.05 8.26 -7.65
N ARG A 41 3.35 9.04 -8.69
CA ARG A 41 4.75 9.34 -9.08
C ARG A 41 5.38 10.44 -8.23
N GLU A 42 4.57 11.38 -7.76
CA GLU A 42 5.04 12.59 -7.06
C GLU A 42 4.70 12.57 -5.57
N HIS A 43 4.21 11.46 -5.02
CA HIS A 43 3.76 11.37 -3.62
C HIS A 43 4.82 11.86 -2.61
N ARG A 44 6.10 11.58 -2.88
CA ARG A 44 7.21 12.07 -2.03
C ARG A 44 7.48 13.57 -2.10
N HIS A 45 6.97 14.27 -3.10
CA HIS A 45 7.10 15.74 -3.17
C HIS A 45 6.12 16.44 -2.24
N TYR A 46 5.11 15.74 -1.72
CA TYR A 46 4.15 16.27 -0.76
C TYR A 46 4.70 16.14 0.67
N ALA A 47 5.62 17.04 1.01
CA ALA A 47 6.18 17.16 2.36
C ALA A 47 5.33 18.06 3.26
N HIS A 48 5.16 17.67 4.52
CA HIS A 48 4.56 18.53 5.54
C HIS A 48 5.42 19.77 5.74
N ALA A 49 4.81 20.96 5.72
CA ALA A 49 5.53 22.24 5.71
C ALA A 49 6.46 22.43 6.92
N GLU A 50 6.08 21.92 8.09
CA GLU A 50 6.85 22.10 9.33
C GLU A 50 7.84 20.97 9.60
N THR A 51 7.47 19.72 9.31
CA THR A 51 8.26 18.54 9.70
C THR A 51 9.15 18.05 8.57
N GLY A 52 8.88 18.47 7.33
CA GLY A 52 9.57 17.99 6.13
C GLY A 52 9.30 16.52 5.78
N VAL A 53 8.47 15.82 6.57
CA VAL A 53 8.13 14.43 6.33
C VAL A 53 7.31 14.34 5.05
N THR A 54 7.72 13.47 4.14
CA THR A 54 7.05 13.25 2.86
C THR A 54 5.92 12.25 2.99
N CYS A 55 4.92 12.35 2.11
CA CYS A 55 3.86 11.36 2.07
C CYS A 55 4.39 9.99 1.63
N ASP A 56 3.95 8.92 2.31
CA ASP A 56 4.27 7.52 1.99
C ASP A 56 3.00 6.72 1.74
N LEU A 57 3.06 5.78 0.79
CA LEU A 57 1.93 4.93 0.44
C LEU A 57 2.20 3.44 0.69
N VAL A 58 1.25 2.80 1.36
CA VAL A 58 1.23 1.34 1.56
C VAL A 58 -0.02 0.76 0.92
N LEU A 59 0.18 -0.01 -0.14
CA LEU A 59 -0.89 -0.71 -0.85
C LEU A 59 -0.89 -2.18 -0.45
N MET A 60 -2.01 -2.66 0.11
CA MET A 60 -2.20 -4.06 0.47
C MET A 60 -3.11 -4.73 -0.56
N VAL A 61 -2.62 -5.84 -1.09
CA VAL A 61 -3.27 -6.67 -2.10
C VAL A 61 -2.97 -8.14 -1.79
N GLN A 62 -3.81 -9.04 -2.28
CA GLN A 62 -3.61 -10.48 -2.10
C GLN A 62 -2.46 -10.99 -2.98
N ASP A 63 -2.45 -10.57 -4.24
CA ASP A 63 -1.33 -10.73 -5.16
C ASP A 63 -0.94 -9.37 -5.75
N ILE A 64 0.36 -9.14 -5.88
CA ILE A 64 0.87 -7.91 -6.51
C ILE A 64 0.55 -7.87 -8.01
N SER A 65 0.34 -9.04 -8.64
CA SER A 65 -0.07 -9.14 -10.04
C SER A 65 -1.38 -8.40 -10.32
N ASP A 66 -2.31 -8.42 -9.36
CA ASP A 66 -3.64 -7.79 -9.43
C ASP A 66 -3.58 -6.26 -9.48
N LEU A 67 -2.41 -5.66 -9.17
CA LEU A 67 -2.24 -4.22 -9.25
C LEU A 67 -1.92 -3.76 -10.68
N HIS A 68 -2.47 -2.61 -11.07
CA HIS A 68 -2.21 -2.01 -12.37
C HIS A 68 -0.71 -1.76 -12.60
N ARG A 69 -0.26 -1.96 -13.85
CA ARG A 69 1.16 -1.90 -14.24
C ARG A 69 1.85 -0.59 -13.83
N ILE A 70 1.17 0.55 -13.97
CA ILE A 70 1.72 1.87 -13.63
C ILE A 70 2.02 1.99 -12.12
N LEU A 71 1.19 1.39 -11.26
CA LEU A 71 1.45 1.43 -9.82
C LEU A 71 2.60 0.49 -9.48
N LYS A 72 2.63 -0.71 -10.09
CA LYS A 72 3.76 -1.65 -9.90
C LYS A 72 5.10 -1.00 -10.18
N THR A 73 5.22 -0.17 -11.21
CA THR A 73 6.49 0.48 -11.57
C THR A 73 6.99 1.51 -10.57
N VAL A 74 6.13 2.04 -9.70
CA VAL A 74 6.52 3.00 -8.65
C VAL A 74 6.64 2.33 -7.27
N VAL A 75 6.39 1.02 -7.17
CA VAL A 75 6.64 0.28 -5.93
C VAL A 75 8.16 0.23 -5.72
N GLU A 76 8.61 0.71 -4.57
CA GLU A 76 10.02 0.65 -4.18
C GLU A 76 10.35 -0.56 -3.32
N LEU A 77 9.39 -0.98 -2.49
CA LEU A 77 9.56 -2.09 -1.55
C LEU A 77 8.28 -2.90 -1.50
N SER A 78 8.39 -4.22 -1.58
CA SER A 78 7.24 -5.12 -1.45
C SER A 78 7.49 -6.22 -0.43
N PHE A 79 6.42 -6.56 0.30
CA PHE A 79 6.42 -7.62 1.29
C PHE A 79 5.36 -8.65 0.93
N ARG A 80 5.71 -9.94 0.98
CA ARG A 80 4.75 -11.04 0.85
C ARG A 80 4.75 -11.83 2.14
N THR A 81 3.57 -11.93 2.75
CA THR A 81 3.39 -12.71 3.98
C THR A 81 2.66 -14.01 3.65
N THR A 82 3.32 -15.14 3.85
CA THR A 82 2.76 -16.47 3.61
C THR A 82 2.60 -17.22 4.92
N LYS A 83 1.40 -17.73 5.20
CA LYS A 83 1.17 -18.60 6.37
C LYS A 83 1.71 -20.01 6.10
N ILE A 84 2.58 -20.53 6.97
CA ILE A 84 3.20 -21.85 6.79
C ILE A 84 2.22 -22.93 7.28
N LYS A 85 1.28 -23.33 6.42
CA LYS A 85 0.31 -24.40 6.73
C LYS A 85 0.90 -25.80 6.57
N SER A 86 1.83 -25.98 5.63
CA SER A 86 2.36 -27.28 5.22
C SER A 86 3.13 -28.06 6.29
N LEU A 87 3.65 -27.37 7.31
CA LEU A 87 4.39 -27.97 8.42
C LEU A 87 3.55 -28.11 9.70
N GLY A 88 2.23 -27.92 9.63
CA GLY A 88 1.35 -27.92 10.82
C GLY A 88 1.52 -26.69 11.74
N LEU A 89 2.42 -25.76 11.38
CA LEU A 89 2.75 -24.57 12.16
C LEU A 89 1.76 -23.42 11.87
N ASN A 90 0.52 -23.60 12.32
CA ASN A 90 -0.61 -22.68 12.12
C ASN A 90 -0.45 -21.27 12.71
N LYS A 91 0.65 -21.02 13.42
CA LYS A 91 1.00 -19.73 14.04
C LYS A 91 2.23 -19.09 13.41
N ILE A 92 2.87 -19.70 12.41
CA ILE A 92 4.10 -19.14 11.82
C ILE A 92 3.81 -18.57 10.43
N TYR A 93 4.29 -17.35 10.24
CA TYR A 93 4.25 -16.64 8.97
C TYR A 93 5.66 -16.47 8.45
N ARG A 94 5.86 -16.70 7.15
CA ARG A 94 7.06 -16.33 6.42
C ARG A 94 6.80 -14.97 5.77
N VAL A 95 7.61 -13.98 6.13
CA VAL A 95 7.60 -12.66 5.50
C VAL A 95 8.81 -12.63 4.58
N GLU A 96 8.56 -12.39 3.30
CA GLU A 96 9.59 -12.24 2.28
C GLU A 96 9.57 -10.79 1.79
N MET A 97 10.76 -10.23 1.54
CA MET A 97 10.95 -8.85 1.13
C MET A 97 11.67 -8.79 -0.23
N TRP A 98 11.22 -7.87 -1.08
CA TRP A 98 11.83 -7.57 -2.38
C TRP A 98 11.96 -6.07 -2.57
N GLU A 99 13.04 -5.66 -3.21
CA GLU A 99 13.13 -4.35 -3.83
C GLU A 99 12.27 -4.32 -5.10
N GLY A 100 11.42 -3.31 -5.19
CA GLY A 100 10.43 -3.17 -6.23
C GLY A 100 9.31 -4.21 -6.19
N TRP A 101 8.61 -4.35 -7.32
CA TRP A 101 7.43 -5.22 -7.44
C TRP A 101 7.74 -6.65 -7.90
N LYS A 102 8.94 -6.94 -8.41
CA LYS A 102 9.27 -8.24 -9.01
C LYS A 102 9.63 -9.27 -7.93
N GLN A 103 8.67 -10.13 -7.59
CA GLN A 103 8.83 -11.17 -6.58
C GLN A 103 9.58 -12.42 -7.09
N THR A 104 10.77 -12.25 -7.64
CA THR A 104 11.61 -13.38 -8.10
C THR A 104 12.56 -13.85 -6.99
N ALA A 105 13.02 -15.10 -7.05
CA ALA A 105 13.97 -15.62 -6.06
C ALA A 105 15.30 -14.84 -6.04
N LYS A 106 15.75 -14.35 -7.21
CA LYS A 106 17.00 -13.58 -7.34
C LYS A 106 16.91 -12.16 -6.80
N ALA A 107 15.74 -11.53 -6.91
CA ALA A 107 15.50 -10.16 -6.42
C ALA A 107 15.06 -10.12 -4.95
N ARG A 108 15.03 -11.26 -4.26
CA ARG A 108 14.57 -11.35 -2.89
C ARG A 108 15.68 -10.87 -1.96
N VAL A 109 15.37 -9.84 -1.19
CA VAL A 109 16.34 -9.17 -0.31
C VAL A 109 16.42 -9.87 1.03
N ASP A 110 15.26 -10.28 1.59
CA ASP A 110 15.25 -10.92 2.91
C ASP A 110 14.07 -11.90 3.07
N VAL A 111 14.26 -12.85 3.99
CA VAL A 111 13.26 -13.84 4.41
C VAL A 111 13.28 -13.99 5.92
N MET A 112 12.18 -13.59 6.54
CA MET A 112 12.00 -13.68 7.99
C MET A 112 10.88 -14.66 8.33
N LYS A 113 11.08 -15.46 9.38
CA LYS A 113 10.01 -16.24 10.01
C LYS A 113 9.50 -15.50 11.24
N LYS A 114 8.20 -15.23 11.29
CA LYS A 114 7.57 -14.52 12.39
C LYS A 114 6.46 -15.37 13.00
N SER A 115 6.58 -15.63 14.31
CA SER A 115 5.52 -16.26 15.08
C SER A 115 4.39 -15.26 15.34
N MET A 116 3.16 -15.74 15.21
CA MET A 116 1.93 -15.00 15.45
C MET A 116 1.74 -14.76 16.94
N THR A 117 2.40 -13.72 17.44
CA THR A 117 2.21 -13.21 18.80
C THR A 117 0.97 -12.31 18.86
N ARG A 118 0.31 -12.17 20.02
CA ARG A 118 -0.84 -11.24 20.22
C ARG A 118 -0.57 -9.80 19.74
N ARG A 119 0.69 -9.33 19.78
CA ARG A 119 1.10 -8.03 19.22
C ARG A 119 1.12 -8.01 17.68
N PHE A 120 1.56 -9.09 17.05
CA PHE A 120 1.58 -9.21 15.59
C PHE A 120 0.17 -9.38 15.02
N SER A 121 -0.68 -10.17 15.69
CA SER A 121 -2.11 -10.28 15.33
C SER A 121 -2.85 -8.95 15.50
N ARG A 122 -2.51 -8.17 16.54
CA ARG A 122 -3.04 -6.81 16.71
C ARG A 122 -2.52 -5.88 15.62
N SER A 123 -1.24 -5.94 15.26
CA SER A 123 -0.67 -5.10 14.21
C SER A 123 -1.33 -5.36 12.85
N ILE A 124 -1.42 -6.62 12.41
CA ILE A 124 -2.10 -6.99 11.15
C ILE A 124 -3.57 -6.55 11.16
N ARG A 125 -4.30 -6.82 12.26
CA ARG A 125 -5.72 -6.43 12.37
C ARG A 125 -5.91 -4.91 12.47
N ARG A 126 -4.95 -4.17 13.02
CA ARG A 126 -5.02 -2.71 13.13
C ARG A 126 -4.77 -2.06 11.78
N THR A 127 -3.86 -2.60 10.96
CA THR A 127 -3.65 -2.16 9.58
C THR A 127 -4.89 -2.39 8.71
N GLN A 128 -5.60 -3.52 8.88
CA GLN A 128 -6.89 -3.77 8.21
C GLN A 128 -8.08 -3.01 8.81
N ALA A 129 -8.00 -2.51 10.05
CA ALA A 129 -9.10 -1.76 10.68
C ALA A 129 -9.12 -0.27 10.32
N VAL A 130 -7.99 0.30 9.86
CA VAL A 130 -7.97 1.66 9.27
C VAL A 130 -8.75 1.68 7.94
N THR A 131 -8.96 0.52 7.33
CA THR A 131 -9.75 0.31 6.10
C THR A 131 -11.26 0.60 6.25
N ALA A 132 -11.82 0.58 7.46
CA ALA A 132 -13.28 0.63 7.63
C ALA A 132 -13.93 2.04 7.53
N LYS A 133 -13.15 3.11 7.30
CA LYS A 133 -13.69 4.46 7.03
C LYS A 133 -13.73 4.82 5.54
N LYS A 134 -13.71 3.81 4.65
CA LYS A 134 -13.51 4.02 3.21
C LYS A 134 -14.69 3.55 2.34
N SER A 135 -15.65 4.44 2.12
CA SER A 135 -16.59 4.34 0.99
C SER A 135 -17.02 5.68 0.38
N ARG A 136 -16.66 6.84 0.94
CA ARG A 136 -17.23 8.14 0.52
C ARG A 136 -16.36 9.02 -0.39
N TRP A 137 -15.08 8.71 -0.59
CA TRP A 137 -14.16 9.62 -1.30
C TRP A 137 -13.85 9.26 -2.76
N MET A 138 -14.31 8.11 -3.27
CA MET A 138 -13.96 7.65 -4.63
C MET A 138 -15.16 7.62 -5.61
N THR A 139 -16.37 7.94 -5.14
CA THR A 139 -17.59 8.03 -5.97
C THR A 139 -18.02 9.47 -6.30
N ASP A 140 -17.56 10.47 -5.56
CA ASP A 140 -17.89 11.88 -5.84
C ASP A 140 -16.92 12.48 -6.85
N ARG A 141 -17.01 12.03 -8.11
CA ARG A 141 -16.68 12.82 -9.33
C ARG A 141 -17.04 12.12 -10.65
N THR A 142 -18.17 11.42 -10.68
CA THR A 142 -18.90 11.20 -11.93
C THR A 142 -20.30 11.79 -11.80
N SER A 143 -20.39 13.10 -11.96
CA SER A 143 -21.56 13.87 -12.42
C SER A 143 -21.05 15.22 -12.92
#